data_AF-A0A4S4A0W3-F1
#
_entry.id   AF-A0A4S4A0W3-F1
#
_cell.length_a   1.000
_cell.length_b   1.000
_cell.length_c   1.000
_cell.angle_alpha   90.00
_cell.angle_beta   90.00
_cell.angle_gamma   90.00
#
_symmetry.space_group_name_H-M   'P 1'
#
loop_
_entity.id
_entity.type
_entity.pdbx_description
1 polymer ?
#
loop_
_entity_poly.entity_id
_entity_poly.type
_entity_poly.pdbx_seq_one_letter_code
_entity_poly.pdbx_strand_id
1 'polypeptide(L)'
;MDHNNPKIYTLNCRSWMGSLSKKSSKVQQPKCEKCNRALKEEIEYSKVELEVDRYNGEDWASASGILMVSHRLYEALMLAGIKGFAPLKVKKVPYKYADIDVKTIPDFVYLAILAPAIKNIPIACDYTGICDGCNLTLNKYNEEKSKLIIRKTTENPIPLQVFSDTYEGADIFDFTDHGEIGVTQKFLDVIKDFNCPEGIIIPAEWI
;
A
#
# COMPACT_ATOMS: atom_id res chain seq x y z
N MET A 1 -5.74 26.27 12.48
CA MET A 1 -6.09 25.09 11.69
C MET A 1 -5.71 25.42 10.27
N ASP A 2 -4.61 24.84 9.79
CA ASP A 2 -4.00 25.22 8.51
C ASP A 2 -4.91 24.87 7.33
N HIS A 3 -5.23 25.87 6.52
CA HIS A 3 -6.03 25.74 5.30
C HIS A 3 -5.26 25.14 4.11
N ASN A 4 -4.07 24.55 4.33
CA ASN A 4 -3.15 24.18 3.24
C ASN A 4 -2.79 22.68 3.16
N ASN A 5 -3.27 21.83 4.06
CA ASN A 5 -2.93 20.41 4.00
C ASN A 5 -3.78 19.68 2.95
N PRO A 6 -3.18 18.81 2.09
CA PRO A 6 -3.94 18.09 1.08
C PRO A 6 -4.92 17.11 1.73
N LYS A 7 -6.03 16.84 1.06
CA LYS A 7 -6.94 15.77 1.47
C LYS A 7 -6.25 14.42 1.25
N ILE A 8 -6.10 13.67 2.33
CA ILE A 8 -5.47 12.35 2.35
C ILE A 8 -6.50 11.29 2.72
N TYR A 9 -6.33 10.12 2.13
CA TYR A 9 -7.15 8.95 2.35
C TYR A 9 -6.26 7.74 2.61
N THR A 10 -6.77 6.80 3.41
CA THR A 10 -6.27 5.43 3.42
C THR A 10 -6.94 4.66 2.30
N LEU A 11 -6.13 4.00 1.48
CA LEU A 11 -6.52 3.10 0.41
C LEU A 11 -6.22 1.66 0.81
N ASN A 12 -7.24 0.82 0.76
CA ASN A 12 -7.11 -0.62 0.89
C ASN A 12 -7.64 -1.27 -0.40
N CYS A 13 -6.71 -1.61 -1.30
CA CYS A 13 -7.02 -2.30 -2.54
C CYS A 13 -7.26 -3.79 -2.25
N ARG A 14 -8.49 -4.25 -2.48
CA ARG A 14 -8.89 -5.65 -2.27
C ARG A 14 -9.13 -6.41 -3.55
N SER A 15 -9.06 -5.72 -4.69
CA SER A 15 -9.04 -6.34 -6.00
C SER A 15 -7.93 -7.39 -6.04
N TRP A 16 -8.32 -8.65 -6.04
CA TRP A 16 -7.39 -9.77 -5.95
C TRP A 16 -7.40 -10.56 -7.26
N MET A 17 -6.30 -10.51 -8.01
CA MET A 17 -6.17 -11.16 -9.32
C MET A 17 -5.36 -12.47 -9.26
N GLY A 18 -4.90 -12.83 -8.06
CA GLY A 18 -4.02 -13.96 -7.82
C GLY A 18 -2.94 -13.65 -6.77
N SER A 19 -1.92 -14.50 -6.69
CA SER A 19 -0.92 -14.45 -5.61
C SER A 19 0.48 -14.20 -6.10
N LEU A 20 1.34 -13.65 -5.24
CA LEU A 20 2.76 -13.58 -5.53
C LEU A 20 3.35 -14.99 -5.62
N SER A 21 4.03 -15.26 -6.72
CA SER A 21 4.83 -16.47 -6.92
C SER A 21 5.99 -16.54 -5.94
N LYS A 22 6.45 -17.76 -5.65
CA LYS A 22 7.69 -18.02 -4.90
C LYS A 22 8.95 -17.44 -5.57
N LYS A 23 8.86 -17.06 -6.85
CA LYS A 23 9.95 -16.40 -7.61
C LYS A 23 9.98 -14.88 -7.44
N SER A 24 9.01 -14.31 -6.73
CA SER A 24 9.09 -12.92 -6.26
C SER A 24 10.21 -12.81 -5.22
N SER A 25 10.89 -11.67 -5.18
CA SER A 25 12.06 -11.47 -4.32
C SER A 25 11.96 -10.15 -3.59
N LYS A 26 12.04 -10.21 -2.26
CA LYS A 26 12.12 -9.04 -1.40
C LYS A 26 13.56 -8.53 -1.35
N VAL A 27 13.72 -7.21 -1.27
CA VAL A 27 14.99 -6.59 -0.93
C VAL A 27 15.26 -6.86 0.55
N GLN A 28 16.50 -7.22 0.88
CA GLN A 28 16.90 -7.37 2.27
C GLN A 28 16.91 -6.01 2.93
N GLN A 29 15.96 -5.79 3.84
CA GLN A 29 15.90 -4.58 4.65
C GLN A 29 16.85 -4.73 5.85
N PRO A 30 17.59 -3.68 6.23
CA PRO A 30 18.32 -3.70 7.49
C PRO A 30 17.35 -3.89 8.65
N LYS A 31 17.89 -4.36 9.78
CA LYS A 31 17.10 -4.57 11.00
C LYS A 31 17.67 -3.71 12.10
N CYS A 32 16.79 -3.13 12.92
CA CYS A 32 17.21 -2.49 14.15
C CYS A 32 17.91 -3.53 15.04
N GLU A 33 19.14 -3.25 15.45
CA GLU A 33 19.93 -4.17 16.28
C GLU A 33 19.28 -4.45 17.65
N LYS A 34 18.50 -3.50 18.17
CA LYS A 34 17.85 -3.62 19.49
C LYS A 34 16.51 -4.36 19.46
N CYS A 35 15.64 -4.04 18.49
CA CYS A 35 14.30 -4.63 18.42
C CYS A 35 14.10 -5.63 17.27
N ASN A 36 15.13 -5.87 16.46
CA ASN A 36 15.13 -6.77 15.29
C ASN A 36 14.05 -6.45 14.24
N ARG A 37 13.41 -5.28 14.33
CA ARG A 37 12.42 -4.77 13.37
C ARG A 37 13.11 -4.43 12.05
N ALA A 38 12.53 -4.87 10.93
CA ALA A 38 12.97 -4.43 9.61
C ALA A 38 12.75 -2.92 9.46
N LEU A 39 13.80 -2.21 9.07
CA LEU A 39 13.80 -0.79 8.77
C LEU A 39 13.60 -0.65 7.27
N LYS A 40 12.42 -0.18 6.86
CA LYS A 40 12.12 0.06 5.44
C LYS A 40 12.93 1.28 4.98
N GLU A 41 14.03 1.05 4.28
CA GLU A 41 14.89 2.12 3.75
C GLU A 41 14.69 2.33 2.24
N GLU A 42 14.27 1.29 1.53
CA GLU A 42 14.06 1.30 0.08
C GLU A 42 12.75 0.58 -0.29
N ILE A 43 12.58 0.32 -1.59
CA ILE A 43 11.48 -0.50 -2.12
C ILE A 43 11.52 -1.93 -1.54
N GLU A 44 10.34 -2.49 -1.23
CA GLU A 44 10.24 -3.79 -0.56
C GLU A 44 10.61 -4.97 -1.46
N TYR A 45 10.37 -4.86 -2.77
CA TYR A 45 10.58 -5.93 -3.75
C TYR A 45 11.54 -5.51 -4.86
N SER A 46 12.51 -6.37 -5.18
CA SER A 46 13.37 -6.24 -6.35
C SER A 46 12.80 -6.96 -7.57
N LYS A 47 11.90 -7.92 -7.35
CA LYS A 47 11.23 -8.68 -8.40
C LYS A 47 9.83 -9.10 -7.95
N VAL A 48 8.85 -8.87 -8.82
CA VAL A 48 7.46 -9.27 -8.61
C VAL A 48 7.03 -10.20 -9.75
N GLU A 49 6.67 -11.43 -9.41
CA GLU A 49 6.00 -12.37 -10.31
C GLU A 49 4.62 -12.69 -9.74
N LEU A 50 3.57 -12.37 -10.50
CA LEU A 50 2.18 -12.60 -10.13
C LEU A 50 1.67 -13.88 -10.81
N GLU A 51 1.30 -14.87 -10.01
CA GLU A 51 0.52 -16.03 -10.43
C GLU A 51 -0.94 -15.61 -10.55
N VAL A 52 -1.41 -15.47 -11.77
CA VAL A 52 -2.76 -14.99 -12.08
C VAL A 52 -3.74 -16.15 -12.09
N ASP A 53 -4.82 -16.02 -11.33
CA ASP A 53 -5.89 -17.03 -11.26
C ASP A 53 -7.21 -16.58 -11.90
N ARG A 54 -7.47 -15.28 -11.95
CA ARG A 54 -8.63 -14.67 -12.61
C ARG A 54 -8.26 -13.32 -13.21
N TYR A 55 -9.04 -12.84 -14.17
CA TYR A 55 -8.97 -11.47 -14.65
C TYR A 55 -10.32 -11.03 -15.18
N ASN A 56 -10.83 -9.91 -14.66
CA ASN A 56 -12.14 -9.35 -15.01
C ASN A 56 -12.01 -7.93 -15.61
N GLY A 57 -10.85 -7.60 -16.17
CA GLY A 57 -10.60 -6.29 -16.77
C GLY A 57 -10.14 -5.22 -15.78
N GLU A 58 -9.67 -5.60 -14.58
CA GLU A 58 -9.25 -4.66 -13.55
C GLU A 58 -8.00 -3.87 -13.98
N ASP A 59 -7.94 -2.60 -13.57
CA ASP A 59 -6.78 -1.74 -13.71
C ASP A 59 -5.89 -1.72 -12.49
N TRP A 60 -6.33 -2.34 -11.40
CA TRP A 60 -5.51 -2.51 -10.21
C TRP A 60 -5.70 -3.88 -9.57
N ALA A 61 -4.69 -4.30 -8.84
CA ALA A 61 -4.74 -5.51 -8.06
C ALA A 61 -3.83 -5.39 -6.84
N SER A 62 -4.14 -6.17 -5.82
CA SER A 62 -3.33 -6.32 -4.62
C SER A 62 -2.98 -7.79 -4.42
N ALA A 63 -1.72 -8.04 -4.06
CA ALA A 63 -1.25 -9.35 -3.62
C ALA A 63 -0.25 -9.15 -2.48
N SER A 64 -0.50 -9.75 -1.32
CA SER A 64 0.39 -9.61 -0.15
C SER A 64 0.70 -8.16 0.25
N GLY A 65 -0.26 -7.25 0.06
CA GLY A 65 -0.12 -5.83 0.43
C GLY A 65 0.58 -4.94 -0.60
N ILE A 66 0.99 -5.47 -1.75
CA ILE A 66 1.54 -4.64 -2.84
C ILE A 66 0.44 -4.11 -3.75
N LEU A 67 0.50 -2.83 -4.15
CA LEU A 67 -0.41 -2.23 -5.12
C LEU A 67 0.17 -2.35 -6.54
N MET A 68 -0.49 -3.12 -7.38
CA MET A 68 -0.19 -3.24 -8.81
C MET A 68 -1.25 -2.51 -9.62
N VAL A 69 -0.83 -1.82 -10.67
CA VAL A 69 -1.73 -1.12 -11.60
C VAL A 69 -1.43 -1.54 -13.04
N SER A 70 -2.43 -1.50 -13.91
CA SER A 70 -2.25 -1.72 -15.35
C SER A 70 -1.35 -0.64 -15.92
N HIS A 71 -0.67 -0.94 -17.04
CA HIS A 71 0.25 0.01 -17.66
C HIS A 71 -0.43 1.33 -18.03
N ARG A 72 -1.68 1.27 -18.53
CA ARG A 72 -2.46 2.48 -18.86
C ARG A 72 -2.77 3.35 -17.63
N LEU A 73 -3.06 2.72 -16.49
CA LEU A 73 -3.29 3.47 -15.25
C LEU A 73 -1.97 4.07 -14.74
N TYR A 74 -0.87 3.32 -14.82
CA TYR A 74 0.46 3.86 -14.52
C TYR A 74 0.79 5.11 -15.37
N GLU A 75 0.56 5.06 -16.69
CA GLU A 75 0.79 6.21 -17.57
C GLU A 75 -0.05 7.43 -17.15
N ALA A 76 -1.32 7.23 -16.80
CA ALA A 76 -2.18 8.32 -16.33
C ALA A 76 -1.69 8.92 -14.99
N LEU A 77 -1.22 8.09 -14.06
CA LEU A 77 -0.61 8.55 -12.81
C LEU A 77 0.65 9.38 -13.10
N MET A 78 1.48 8.95 -14.05
CA MET A 78 2.69 9.70 -14.46
C MET A 78 2.34 11.04 -15.14
N LEU A 79 1.34 11.07 -16.03
CA LEU A 79 0.87 12.28 -16.69
C LEU A 79 0.28 13.30 -15.71
N ALA A 80 -0.42 12.81 -14.68
CA ALA A 80 -0.91 13.65 -13.58
C ALA A 80 0.22 14.08 -12.63
N GLY A 81 1.45 13.58 -12.80
CA GLY A 81 2.59 13.88 -11.96
C GLY A 81 2.41 13.39 -10.53
N ILE A 82 1.83 12.20 -10.34
CA ILE A 82 1.73 11.54 -9.03
C ILE A 82 3.13 11.15 -8.55
N LYS A 83 3.45 11.45 -7.29
CA LYS A 83 4.76 11.21 -6.66
C LYS A 83 4.67 10.23 -5.49
N GLY A 84 5.81 9.69 -5.07
CA GLY A 84 5.92 8.83 -3.88
C GLY A 84 6.10 7.33 -4.17
N PHE A 85 6.40 6.97 -5.42
CA PHE A 85 6.63 5.57 -5.79
C PHE A 85 7.69 5.45 -6.90
N ALA A 86 8.28 4.27 -7.02
CA ALA A 86 9.05 3.82 -8.17
C ALA A 86 8.31 2.68 -8.88
N PRO A 87 8.30 2.65 -10.22
CA PRO A 87 7.66 1.57 -10.97
C PRO A 87 8.54 0.31 -10.99
N LEU A 88 7.96 -0.84 -10.68
CA LEU A 88 8.59 -2.14 -10.90
C LEU A 88 7.74 -3.00 -11.84
N LYS A 89 8.33 -3.53 -12.90
CA LYS A 89 7.60 -4.39 -13.85
C LYS A 89 7.13 -5.68 -13.17
N VAL A 90 5.85 -6.00 -13.33
CA VAL A 90 5.27 -7.27 -12.86
C VAL A 90 5.38 -8.31 -13.97
N LYS A 91 5.96 -9.47 -13.64
CA LYS A 91 5.90 -10.63 -14.52
C LYS A 91 4.63 -11.43 -14.22
N LYS A 92 3.74 -11.57 -15.19
CA LYS A 92 2.55 -12.43 -15.07
C LYS A 92 2.88 -13.87 -15.45
N VAL A 93 2.37 -14.83 -14.69
CA VAL A 93 2.40 -16.25 -15.04
C VAL A 93 1.04 -16.87 -14.71
N PRO A 94 0.58 -17.90 -15.45
CA PRO A 94 -0.69 -18.53 -15.15
C PRO A 94 -0.59 -19.34 -13.85
N TYR A 95 -1.61 -19.25 -13.00
CA TYR A 95 -1.76 -20.19 -11.89
C TYR A 95 -2.06 -21.58 -12.46
N LYS A 96 -1.44 -22.63 -11.89
CA LYS A 96 -1.47 -24.00 -12.43
C LYS A 96 -2.86 -24.62 -12.61
N TYR A 97 -3.87 -24.10 -11.93
CA TYR A 97 -5.26 -24.59 -11.99
C TYR A 97 -6.23 -23.56 -12.56
N ALA A 98 -5.74 -22.43 -13.06
CA ALA A 98 -6.57 -21.41 -13.67
C ALA A 98 -6.68 -21.64 -15.18
N ASP A 99 -7.89 -21.50 -15.71
CA ASP A 99 -8.14 -21.50 -17.15
C ASP A 99 -8.12 -20.05 -17.66
N ILE A 100 -6.90 -19.50 -17.77
CA ILE A 100 -6.68 -18.12 -18.17
C ILE A 100 -5.48 -17.98 -19.12
N ASP A 101 -5.69 -17.27 -20.24
CA ASP A 101 -4.60 -16.88 -21.12
C ASP A 101 -3.98 -15.56 -20.64
N VAL A 102 -2.89 -15.66 -19.88
CA VAL A 102 -2.16 -14.50 -19.34
C VAL A 102 -1.63 -13.54 -20.40
N LYS A 103 -1.56 -13.94 -21.68
CA LYS A 103 -1.16 -13.05 -22.78
C LYS A 103 -2.23 -12.02 -23.11
N THR A 104 -3.50 -12.31 -22.81
CA THR A 104 -4.62 -11.40 -23.05
C THR A 104 -4.74 -10.32 -21.97
N ILE A 105 -4.08 -10.51 -20.83
CA ILE A 105 -4.09 -9.59 -19.69
C ILE A 105 -3.11 -8.46 -19.98
N PRO A 106 -3.46 -7.18 -19.73
CA PRO A 106 -2.53 -6.06 -19.89
C PRO A 106 -1.32 -6.19 -18.97
N ASP A 107 -0.23 -5.51 -19.29
CA ASP A 107 0.93 -5.47 -18.41
C ASP A 107 0.62 -4.67 -17.15
N PHE A 108 1.20 -5.13 -16.04
CA PHE A 108 1.05 -4.50 -14.73
C PHE A 108 2.40 -3.97 -14.23
N VAL A 109 2.31 -2.90 -13.44
CA VAL A 109 3.41 -2.24 -12.76
C VAL A 109 3.09 -2.25 -11.27
N TYR A 110 4.02 -2.73 -10.46
CA TYR A 110 3.99 -2.57 -9.01
C TYR A 110 4.41 -1.14 -8.69
N LEU A 111 3.56 -0.41 -7.97
CA LEU A 111 3.88 0.91 -7.43
C LEU A 111 4.67 0.72 -6.15
N ALA A 112 6.00 0.62 -6.27
CA ALA A 112 6.88 0.45 -5.12
C ALA A 112 7.00 1.78 -4.38
N ILE A 113 6.21 1.92 -3.32
CA ILE A 113 6.13 3.15 -2.52
C ILE A 113 7.52 3.50 -1.96
N LEU A 114 7.91 4.75 -2.17
CA LEU A 114 9.19 5.29 -1.70
C LEU A 114 9.03 5.81 -0.26
N ALA A 115 10.04 5.54 0.55
CA ALA A 115 10.15 6.00 1.93
C ALA A 115 10.40 7.53 1.99
N PRO A 116 10.07 8.21 3.11
CA PRO A 116 9.72 7.64 4.41
C PRO A 116 8.22 7.47 4.65
N ALA A 117 7.91 6.34 5.28
CA ALA A 117 6.58 6.02 5.73
C ALA A 117 6.12 7.00 6.82
N ILE A 118 4.86 7.44 6.73
CA ILE A 118 4.29 8.41 7.65
C ILE A 118 4.05 7.73 8.99
N LYS A 119 4.55 8.37 10.06
CA LYS A 119 4.27 7.91 11.43
C LYS A 119 2.78 8.00 11.69
N ASN A 120 2.23 7.01 12.36
CA ASN A 120 0.83 6.98 12.71
C ASN A 120 0.64 6.21 14.01
N ILE A 121 -0.48 6.42 14.69
CA ILE A 121 -0.84 5.65 15.86
C ILE A 121 -1.28 4.24 15.42
N PRO A 122 -0.63 3.17 15.91
CA PRO A 122 -0.96 1.79 15.60
C PRO A 122 -2.26 1.41 16.32
N ILE A 123 -3.36 1.40 15.58
CA ILE A 123 -4.70 1.13 16.14
C ILE A 123 -4.79 -0.32 16.63
N ALA A 124 -4.13 -1.27 15.95
CA ALA A 124 -4.25 -2.72 16.23
C ALA A 124 -3.43 -3.19 17.43
N CYS A 125 -2.73 -2.27 18.09
CA CYS A 125 -1.70 -2.60 19.04
C CYS A 125 -1.81 -1.74 20.29
N ASP A 126 -1.26 -2.27 21.38
CA ASP A 126 -0.94 -1.48 22.56
C ASP A 126 0.46 -0.90 22.39
N TYR A 127 0.57 0.41 22.62
CA TYR A 127 1.86 1.08 22.76
C TYR A 127 2.60 0.49 23.96
N THR A 128 3.82 -0.01 23.73
CA THR A 128 4.67 -0.56 24.80
C THR A 128 5.95 0.23 25.01
N GLY A 129 6.24 1.21 24.16
CA GLY A 129 7.41 2.10 24.29
C GLY A 129 7.89 2.63 22.95
N ILE A 130 9.02 3.32 22.97
CA ILE A 130 9.79 3.67 21.77
C ILE A 130 11.10 2.89 21.82
N CYS A 131 11.51 2.29 20.70
CA CYS A 131 12.79 1.63 20.61
C CYS A 131 13.91 2.67 20.63
N ASP A 132 14.81 2.58 21.60
CA ASP A 132 16.00 3.41 21.76
C ASP A 132 17.11 3.11 20.72
N GLY A 133 16.85 2.22 19.75
CA GLY A 133 17.75 1.90 18.64
C GLY A 133 17.31 2.53 17.32
N CYS A 134 16.01 2.45 16.99
CA CYS A 134 15.47 2.98 15.73
C CYS A 134 14.47 4.13 15.91
N ASN A 135 14.17 4.53 17.15
CA ASN A 135 13.20 5.57 17.49
C ASN A 135 11.77 5.34 16.92
N LEU A 136 11.46 4.08 16.60
CA LEU A 136 10.13 3.65 16.18
C LEU A 136 9.35 3.11 17.37
N THR A 137 8.03 3.25 17.28
CA THR A 137 7.08 2.75 18.27
C THR A 137 7.23 1.23 18.42
N LEU A 138 7.38 0.78 19.66
CA LEU A 138 7.24 -0.62 20.07
C LEU A 138 5.78 -0.86 20.40
N ASN A 139 5.23 -1.87 19.75
CA ASN A 139 3.81 -2.17 19.78
C ASN A 139 3.62 -3.65 20.04
N LYS A 140 2.67 -3.98 20.89
CA LYS A 140 2.21 -5.36 21.07
C LYS A 140 0.86 -5.51 20.39
N TYR A 141 0.75 -6.47 19.47
CA TYR A 141 -0.53 -6.80 18.84
C TYR A 141 -1.60 -7.06 19.89
N ASN A 142 -2.75 -6.44 19.71
CA ASN A 142 -3.91 -6.60 20.57
C ASN A 142 -5.09 -7.09 19.71
N GLU A 143 -5.52 -8.32 19.96
CA GLU A 143 -6.59 -8.97 19.19
C GLU A 143 -7.95 -8.29 19.34
N GLU A 144 -8.26 -7.74 20.52
CA GLU A 144 -9.52 -7.03 20.73
C GLU A 144 -9.53 -5.69 19.98
N LYS A 145 -8.41 -4.96 19.97
CA LYS A 145 -8.26 -3.75 19.17
C LYS A 145 -8.25 -4.04 17.67
N SER A 146 -7.68 -5.17 17.25
CA SER A 146 -7.65 -5.53 15.83
C SER A 146 -9.03 -5.80 15.26
N LYS A 147 -9.97 -6.32 16.06
CA LYS A 147 -11.38 -6.48 15.67
C LYS A 147 -12.04 -5.15 15.27
N LEU A 148 -11.65 -4.04 15.89
CA LEU A 148 -12.10 -2.68 15.52
C LEU A 148 -11.54 -2.20 14.17
N ILE A 149 -10.54 -2.90 13.64
CA ILE A 149 -9.83 -2.55 12.39
C ILE A 149 -10.12 -3.59 11.32
N ILE A 150 -10.92 -4.63 11.55
CA ILE A 150 -11.31 -5.54 10.46
C ILE A 150 -12.22 -4.74 9.51
N ARG A 151 -11.59 -4.01 8.57
CA ARG A 151 -12.19 -3.04 7.66
C ARG A 151 -13.00 -3.72 6.58
N LYS A 152 -13.78 -4.75 6.90
CA LYS A 152 -14.61 -5.45 5.91
C LYS A 152 -15.76 -4.60 5.39
N THR A 153 -16.02 -3.49 6.04
CA THR A 153 -17.07 -2.53 5.71
C THR A 153 -16.52 -1.10 5.83
N THR A 154 -17.20 -0.16 5.18
CA THR A 154 -17.00 1.29 5.37
C THR A 154 -17.72 1.82 6.62
N GLU A 155 -18.27 0.93 7.46
CA GLU A 155 -19.04 1.29 8.64
C GLU A 155 -18.10 1.46 9.84
N ASN A 156 -18.14 2.63 10.48
CA ASN A 156 -17.30 3.04 11.61
C ASN A 156 -15.78 2.91 11.39
N PRO A 157 -15.22 3.45 10.29
CA PRO A 157 -13.79 3.39 10.09
C PRO A 157 -13.08 4.25 11.14
N ILE A 158 -12.02 3.74 11.75
CA ILE A 158 -11.09 4.54 12.53
C ILE A 158 -10.12 5.20 11.53
N PRO A 159 -10.16 6.54 11.37
CA PRO A 159 -9.25 7.24 10.47
C PRO A 159 -7.80 7.02 10.88
N LEU A 160 -6.93 6.84 9.89
CA LEU A 160 -5.49 6.89 10.10
C LEU A 160 -5.06 8.35 10.22
N GLN A 161 -4.10 8.63 11.10
CA GLN A 161 -3.60 9.97 11.34
C GLN A 161 -2.36 10.24 10.50
N VAL A 162 -2.24 11.47 10.01
CA VAL A 162 -1.11 11.97 9.25
C VAL A 162 -0.51 13.12 10.04
N PHE A 163 0.75 12.97 10.43
CA PHE A 163 1.48 14.00 11.15
C PHE A 163 2.22 14.89 10.17
N SER A 164 1.99 16.20 10.27
CA SER A 164 2.52 17.20 9.33
C SER A 164 4.05 17.24 9.28
N ASP A 165 4.73 16.87 10.37
CA ASP A 165 6.20 16.82 10.48
C ASP A 165 6.85 15.63 9.76
N THR A 166 6.06 14.61 9.39
CA THR A 166 6.54 13.40 8.69
C THR A 166 6.03 13.30 7.26
N TYR A 167 5.15 14.21 6.83
CA TYR A 167 4.64 14.24 5.46
C TYR A 167 5.57 15.04 4.54
N GLU A 168 6.13 14.36 3.53
CA GLU A 168 7.08 14.96 2.59
C GLU A 168 6.44 15.39 1.25
N GLY A 169 5.12 15.51 1.17
CA GLY A 169 4.44 15.96 -0.04
C GLY A 169 4.21 14.87 -1.10
N ALA A 170 4.29 13.59 -0.73
CA ALA A 170 4.01 12.46 -1.62
C ALA A 170 2.50 12.29 -1.90
N ASP A 171 2.15 11.81 -3.09
CA ASP A 171 0.75 11.51 -3.46
C ASP A 171 0.34 10.08 -3.09
N ILE A 172 1.31 9.18 -2.96
CA ILE A 172 1.16 7.81 -2.45
C ILE A 172 2.28 7.53 -1.43
N PHE A 173 1.95 6.91 -0.31
CA PHE A 173 2.90 6.62 0.77
C PHE A 173 2.41 5.46 1.66
N ASP A 174 3.29 4.90 2.49
CA ASP A 174 2.97 3.86 3.46
C ASP A 174 2.66 4.47 4.83
N PHE A 175 1.72 3.89 5.57
CA PHE A 175 1.60 4.13 7.01
C PHE A 175 2.49 3.13 7.76
N THR A 176 3.54 3.61 8.45
CA THR A 176 4.66 2.78 8.96
C THR A 176 4.26 1.58 9.83
N ASP A 177 3.11 1.66 10.49
CA ASP A 177 2.59 0.63 11.41
C ASP A 177 1.24 0.03 10.95
N HIS A 178 0.83 0.30 9.71
CA HIS A 178 -0.39 -0.22 9.11
C HIS A 178 -0.08 -0.85 7.74
N GLY A 179 -0.74 -1.95 7.39
CA GLY A 179 -0.57 -2.58 6.07
C GLY A 179 -1.27 -1.84 4.93
N GLU A 180 -1.49 -0.53 5.08
CA GLU A 180 -2.36 0.26 4.23
C GLU A 180 -1.60 1.42 3.60
N ILE A 181 -2.11 1.85 2.45
CA ILE A 181 -1.47 2.86 1.62
C ILE A 181 -2.20 4.18 1.84
N GLY A 182 -1.47 5.25 2.11
CA GLY A 182 -1.99 6.61 2.05
C GLY A 182 -1.97 7.15 0.63
N VAL A 183 -3.04 7.82 0.23
CA VAL A 183 -3.18 8.46 -1.09
C VAL A 183 -3.80 9.85 -0.97
N THR A 184 -3.41 10.77 -1.84
CA THR A 184 -4.03 12.11 -1.92
C THR A 184 -5.31 12.09 -2.76
N GLN A 185 -6.14 13.13 -2.63
CA GLN A 185 -7.29 13.34 -3.54
C GLN A 185 -6.86 13.33 -5.01
N LYS A 186 -5.68 13.89 -5.32
CA LYS A 186 -5.13 13.92 -6.67
C LYS A 186 -4.95 12.51 -7.25
N PHE A 187 -4.47 11.56 -6.45
CA PHE A 187 -4.40 10.15 -6.84
C PHE A 187 -5.80 9.58 -7.12
N LEU A 188 -6.76 9.85 -6.22
CA LEU A 188 -8.14 9.38 -6.37
C LEU A 188 -8.81 9.94 -7.64
N ASP A 189 -8.53 11.19 -7.98
CA ASP A 189 -9.06 11.85 -9.17
C ASP A 189 -8.56 11.21 -10.46
N VAL A 190 -7.39 10.57 -10.45
CA VAL A 190 -6.87 9.82 -11.61
C VAL A 190 -7.55 8.47 -11.74
N ILE A 191 -7.67 7.71 -10.64
CA ILE A 191 -8.17 6.32 -10.71
C ILE A 191 -9.68 6.24 -11.00
N LYS A 192 -10.44 7.33 -10.83
CA LYS A 192 -11.89 7.35 -11.06
C LYS A 192 -12.29 6.96 -12.49
N ASP A 193 -11.40 7.17 -13.45
CA ASP A 193 -11.62 6.90 -14.87
C ASP A 193 -11.17 5.48 -15.27
N PHE A 194 -10.79 4.64 -14.29
CA PHE A 194 -10.25 3.30 -14.49
C PHE A 194 -11.10 2.24 -13.76
N ASN A 195 -10.99 0.98 -14.20
CA ASN A 195 -11.69 -0.13 -13.56
C ASN A 195 -10.96 -0.58 -12.29
N CYS A 196 -11.21 0.14 -11.20
CA CYS A 196 -10.60 -0.06 -9.90
C CYS A 196 -11.62 -0.63 -8.89
N PRO A 197 -12.03 -1.91 -8.99
CA PRO A 197 -13.05 -2.49 -8.12
C PRO A 197 -12.53 -2.73 -6.70
N GLU A 198 -13.44 -2.82 -5.73
CA GLU A 198 -13.13 -3.28 -4.36
C GLU A 198 -12.05 -2.46 -3.63
N GLY A 199 -11.94 -1.17 -3.95
CA GLY A 199 -11.12 -0.22 -3.19
C GLY A 199 -11.90 0.31 -2.00
N ILE A 200 -11.39 0.10 -0.79
CA ILE A 200 -11.91 0.79 0.40
C ILE A 200 -11.10 2.06 0.58
N ILE A 201 -11.79 3.20 0.56
CA ILE A 201 -11.22 4.54 0.70
C ILE A 201 -11.80 5.15 1.98
N ILE A 202 -10.91 5.51 2.91
CA ILE A 202 -11.29 6.08 4.21
C ILE A 202 -10.54 7.41 4.36
N PRO A 203 -11.20 8.53 4.65
CA PRO A 203 -10.50 9.79 4.94
C PRO A 203 -9.48 9.61 6.08
N ALA A 204 -8.28 10.16 5.91
CA ALA A 204 -7.30 10.27 6.97
C ALA A 204 -7.46 11.61 7.71
N GLU A 205 -6.96 11.68 8.93
CA GLU A 205 -7.02 12.88 9.77
C GLU A 205 -5.64 13.52 9.92
N TRP A 206 -5.58 14.85 9.80
CA TRP A 206 -4.36 15.61 10.04
C TRP A 206 -4.19 15.91 11.52
N ILE A 207 -2.95 15.74 12.01
CA ILE A 207 -2.52 16.10 13.37
C ILE A 207 -1.28 16.98 13.31
#